data_AF-D7LHF1-F1
#
_entry.id   AF-D7LHF1-F1
#
_cell.length_a   1.000
_cell.length_b   1.000
_cell.length_c   1.000
_cell.angle_alpha   90.00
_cell.angle_beta   90.00
_cell.angle_gamma   90.00
#
_symmetry.space_group_name_H-M   'P 1'
#
loop_
_entity.id
_entity.type
_entity.pdbx_description
1 polymer ?
#
loop_
_entity_poly.entity_id
_entity_poly.type
_entity_poly.pdbx_seq_one_letter_code
_entity_poly.pdbx_strand_id
1 'polypeptide(L)'
;MYSSGNPTNIANPIKDASVQIDLKTVGGKLTLYQTTLCERISGDNIDLGLDIGSQSFLPTYNKNDIQLICCQADASVLWLVPDTVVTRFIQSLDWDTDMDITFTWVLNRDRPKGKETVKYERSVDPLDLPKRSDVQMVLNGSMDGFRVHNLYPKFFRVTGSGDVRSFEDQTDEVSADILINHADFKWWWSFHNLKASENISACEGMDGPVAIIMSEETPPPVGRFIRLQCSDLRMRIPYENLPSCDRLIAICEDLYAARAEGELGVEEVLYWTLVKIYRSPHMLLEYTKLDYDA
;
A
#
# COMPACT_ATOMS: atom_id res chain seq x y z
N MET A 1 21.61 -23.09 -20.27
CA MET A 1 21.35 -21.71 -19.77
C MET A 1 19.91 -21.49 -19.28
N TYR A 2 19.02 -22.49 -19.30
CA TYR A 2 17.74 -22.39 -18.59
C TYR A 2 17.88 -23.16 -17.28
N SER A 3 18.08 -22.42 -16.19
CA SER A 3 17.86 -22.99 -14.86
C SER A 3 16.38 -23.35 -14.77
N SER A 4 16.08 -24.63 -14.52
CA SER A 4 14.73 -25.12 -14.21
C SER A 4 14.28 -24.72 -12.80
N GLY A 5 15.13 -24.03 -12.03
CA GLY A 5 14.74 -23.42 -10.78
C GLY A 5 13.84 -22.22 -11.06
N ASN A 6 12.52 -22.44 -11.05
CA ASN A 6 11.59 -21.34 -10.79
C ASN A 6 12.08 -20.65 -9.52
N PRO A 7 12.37 -19.34 -9.55
CA PRO A 7 12.69 -18.63 -8.31
C PRO A 7 11.52 -18.86 -7.37
N THR A 8 11.79 -19.53 -6.24
CA THR A 8 10.75 -19.82 -5.27
C THR A 8 10.21 -18.48 -4.80
N ASN A 9 8.96 -18.19 -5.16
CA ASN A 9 8.31 -16.99 -4.68
C ASN A 9 8.21 -17.09 -3.16
N ILE A 10 8.25 -15.93 -2.50
CA ILE A 10 8.21 -15.83 -1.05
C ILE A 10 6.91 -15.15 -0.63
N ALA A 11 6.34 -15.63 0.46
CA ALA A 11 5.19 -15.03 1.10
C ALA A 11 5.44 -13.53 1.36
N ASN A 12 4.42 -12.73 1.14
CA ASN A 12 4.47 -11.27 1.29
C ASN A 12 3.33 -10.80 2.20
N PRO A 13 3.43 -11.08 3.52
CA PRO A 13 2.35 -10.80 4.45
C PRO A 13 2.12 -9.30 4.63
N ILE A 14 0.90 -8.96 5.04
CA ILE A 14 0.54 -7.62 5.49
C ILE A 14 1.27 -7.34 6.80
N LYS A 15 1.83 -6.14 6.93
CA LYS A 15 2.50 -5.67 8.14
C LYS A 15 1.56 -4.87 9.02
N ASP A 16 0.90 -3.91 8.40
CA ASP A 16 0.01 -2.97 9.07
C ASP A 16 -1.27 -2.84 8.24
N ALA A 17 -2.37 -2.61 8.94
CA ALA A 17 -3.66 -2.33 8.34
C ALA A 17 -4.30 -1.16 9.06
N SER A 18 -5.05 -0.35 8.32
CA SER A 18 -5.92 0.67 8.89
C SER A 18 -7.24 0.72 8.14
N VAL A 19 -8.26 1.16 8.87
CA VAL A 19 -9.63 1.28 8.39
C VAL A 19 -10.09 2.71 8.56
N GLN A 20 -10.85 3.19 7.60
CA GLN A 20 -11.54 4.47 7.66
C GLN A 20 -12.94 4.36 7.09
N ILE A 21 -13.90 4.99 7.76
CA ILE A 21 -15.29 5.13 7.31
C ILE A 21 -15.61 6.61 7.24
N ASP A 22 -15.98 7.05 6.04
CA ASP A 22 -16.36 8.42 5.76
C ASP A 22 -17.84 8.50 5.41
N LEU A 23 -18.53 9.48 5.98
CA LEU A 23 -19.87 9.88 5.59
C LEU A 23 -19.76 11.12 4.71
N LYS A 24 -20.33 11.06 3.51
CA LYS A 24 -20.29 12.12 2.51
C LYS A 24 -21.70 12.59 2.17
N THR A 25 -21.81 13.89 1.97
CA THR A 25 -23.00 14.59 1.48
C THR A 25 -22.59 15.60 0.41
N VAL A 26 -23.56 16.23 -0.24
CA VAL A 26 -23.31 17.40 -1.10
C VAL A 26 -22.64 18.56 -0.36
N GLY A 27 -22.81 18.62 0.97
CA GLY A 27 -22.25 19.65 1.83
C GLY A 27 -20.79 19.41 2.24
N GLY A 28 -20.28 18.17 2.11
CA GLY A 28 -18.92 17.84 2.46
C GLY A 28 -18.74 16.39 2.91
N LYS A 29 -17.69 16.12 3.69
CA LYS A 29 -17.36 14.78 4.17
C LYS A 29 -16.94 14.83 5.63
N LEU A 30 -17.44 13.90 6.44
CA LEU A 30 -17.01 13.67 7.82
C LEU A 30 -16.43 12.26 7.94
N THR A 31 -15.27 12.15 8.54
CA THR A 31 -14.72 10.86 8.94
C THR A 31 -15.35 10.47 10.26
N LEU A 32 -16.09 9.37 10.25
CA LEU A 32 -16.75 8.87 11.45
C LEU A 32 -15.76 8.00 12.23
N TYR A 33 -15.32 6.91 11.61
CA TYR A 33 -14.49 5.93 12.26
C TYR A 33 -13.13 5.82 11.57
N GLN A 34 -12.07 5.78 12.36
CA GLN A 34 -10.73 5.48 11.87
C GLN A 34 -9.96 4.70 12.94
N THR A 35 -9.36 3.58 12.55
CA THR A 35 -8.46 2.83 13.42
C THR A 35 -7.22 2.39 12.67
N THR A 36 -6.11 2.37 13.39
CA THR A 36 -4.83 1.79 12.96
C THR A 36 -4.41 0.62 13.86
N LEU A 37 -5.22 0.30 14.87
CA LEU A 37 -4.97 -0.79 15.80
C LEU A 37 -5.60 -2.05 15.24
N CYS A 38 -4.85 -2.71 14.36
CA CYS A 38 -5.22 -3.95 13.73
C CYS A 38 -4.12 -5.00 13.93
N GLU A 39 -4.53 -6.23 14.24
CA GLU A 39 -3.64 -7.37 14.40
C GLU A 39 -3.79 -8.31 13.19
N ARG A 40 -2.66 -8.83 12.73
CA ARG A 40 -2.58 -9.81 11.66
C ARG A 40 -2.33 -11.20 12.24
N ILE A 41 -3.30 -12.08 12.07
CA ILE A 41 -3.27 -13.48 12.46
C ILE A 41 -2.91 -14.33 11.23
N SER A 42 -1.93 -15.22 11.40
CA SER A 42 -1.49 -16.12 10.33
C SER A 42 -2.53 -17.21 10.06
N GLY A 43 -2.71 -17.62 8.81
CA GLY A 43 -3.65 -18.67 8.40
C GLY A 43 -3.51 -19.99 9.17
N ASP A 44 -2.30 -20.34 9.63
CA ASP A 44 -2.05 -21.54 10.42
C ASP A 44 -2.73 -21.56 11.79
N ASN A 45 -2.94 -20.37 12.37
CA ASN A 45 -3.55 -20.20 13.69
C ASN A 45 -5.07 -19.97 13.61
N ILE A 46 -5.63 -19.96 12.41
CA ILE A 46 -7.05 -19.83 12.22
C ILE A 46 -7.60 -21.25 12.16
N ASP A 47 -8.34 -21.66 13.20
CA ASP A 47 -9.23 -22.80 13.09
C ASP A 47 -10.40 -22.35 12.21
N LEU A 48 -10.15 -22.36 10.90
CA LEU A 48 -11.11 -22.03 9.85
C LEU A 48 -12.18 -23.12 9.90
N GLY A 49 -13.11 -22.97 10.84
CA GLY A 49 -14.26 -23.86 11.00
C GLY A 49 -14.98 -24.09 9.67
N LEU A 50 -15.71 -25.20 9.62
CA LEU A 50 -16.31 -25.89 8.47
C LEU A 50 -17.10 -25.05 7.43
N ASP A 51 -17.26 -23.74 7.57
CA ASP A 51 -18.08 -22.92 6.65
C ASP A 51 -17.29 -22.19 5.55
N ILE A 52 -15.96 -22.17 5.66
CA ILE A 52 -15.06 -21.62 4.65
C ILE A 52 -14.87 -22.58 3.46
N GLY A 53 -15.30 -23.84 3.61
CA GLY A 53 -15.35 -24.83 2.52
C GLY A 53 -16.38 -24.53 1.42
N SER A 54 -17.19 -23.48 1.57
CA SER A 54 -18.15 -23.02 0.56
C SER A 54 -17.52 -22.11 -0.51
N GLN A 55 -16.40 -21.45 -0.21
CA GLN A 55 -15.75 -20.50 -1.11
C GLN A 55 -14.77 -21.26 -2.03
N SER A 56 -15.13 -21.37 -3.31
CA SER A 56 -14.43 -22.18 -4.32
C SER A 56 -12.95 -21.81 -4.52
N PHE A 57 -12.55 -20.58 -4.18
CA PHE A 57 -11.20 -20.06 -4.42
C PHE A 57 -10.19 -20.33 -3.31
N LEU A 58 -10.61 -20.67 -2.09
CA LEU A 58 -9.67 -20.79 -0.96
C LEU A 58 -8.70 -21.96 -1.06
N PRO A 59 -9.08 -23.15 -1.60
CA PRO A 59 -8.16 -24.26 -1.77
C PRO A 59 -6.97 -23.99 -2.71
N THR A 60 -7.01 -22.91 -3.51
CA THR A 60 -5.92 -22.57 -4.43
C THR A 60 -4.77 -21.81 -3.78
N TYR A 61 -4.93 -21.36 -2.53
CA TYR A 61 -3.93 -20.57 -1.82
C TYR A 61 -3.22 -21.39 -0.74
N ASN A 62 -1.94 -21.11 -0.54
CA ASN A 62 -1.20 -21.69 0.56
C ASN A 62 -1.66 -21.06 1.89
N LYS A 63 -1.64 -21.83 2.98
CA LYS A 63 -2.02 -21.34 4.32
C LYS A 63 -1.18 -20.15 4.76
N ASN A 64 0.08 -20.10 4.35
CA ASN A 64 1.02 -19.01 4.64
C ASN A 64 0.63 -17.68 3.98
N ASP A 65 -0.13 -17.72 2.88
CA ASP A 65 -0.54 -16.53 2.13
C ASP A 65 -1.87 -15.95 2.65
N ILE A 66 -2.63 -16.80 3.34
CA ILE A 66 -3.91 -16.47 3.97
C ILE A 66 -3.65 -15.84 5.33
N GLN A 67 -4.26 -14.69 5.55
CA GLN A 67 -4.10 -13.90 6.77
C GLN A 67 -5.45 -13.35 7.16
N LEU A 68 -5.68 -13.27 8.46
CA LEU A 68 -6.85 -12.62 9.03
C LEU A 68 -6.39 -11.31 9.67
N ILE A 69 -7.06 -10.22 9.33
CA ILE A 69 -6.89 -8.92 9.97
C ILE A 69 -8.08 -8.71 10.89
N CYS A 70 -7.82 -8.47 12.17
CA CYS A 70 -8.80 -8.08 13.17
C CYS A 70 -8.45 -6.68 13.66
N CYS A 71 -9.40 -5.76 13.73
CA CYS A 71 -9.16 -4.41 14.22
C CYS A 71 -9.96 -4.12 15.50
N GLN A 72 -9.49 -3.16 16.29
CA GLN A 72 -10.19 -2.68 17.48
C GLN A 72 -11.55 -2.07 17.13
N ALA A 73 -12.56 -2.31 17.98
CA ALA A 73 -13.91 -1.78 17.76
C ALA A 73 -13.96 -0.26 17.90
N ASP A 74 -13.22 0.31 18.85
CA ASP A 74 -13.15 1.76 19.05
C ASP A 74 -12.17 2.41 18.06
N ALA A 75 -12.51 3.61 17.59
CA ALA A 75 -11.61 4.42 16.79
C ALA A 75 -10.35 4.79 17.58
N SER A 76 -9.21 4.81 16.90
CA SER A 76 -7.94 5.27 17.50
C SER A 76 -7.86 6.80 17.62
N VAL A 77 -8.85 7.52 17.11
CA VAL A 77 -8.93 8.97 17.08
C VAL A 77 -10.21 9.47 17.76
N LEU A 78 -10.10 10.57 18.51
CA LEU A 78 -11.25 11.27 19.07
C LEU A 78 -11.96 12.07 17.97
N TRP A 79 -13.29 12.16 18.07
CA TRP A 79 -14.13 12.95 17.20
C TRP A 79 -14.15 14.42 17.66
N LEU A 80 -13.26 15.22 17.08
CA LEU A 80 -13.10 16.64 17.38
C LEU A 80 -13.61 17.49 16.23
N VAL A 81 -14.92 17.50 16.02
CA VAL A 81 -15.57 18.31 14.97
C VAL A 81 -16.34 19.47 15.63
N PRO A 82 -16.06 20.74 15.26
CA PRO A 82 -16.75 21.88 15.85
C PRO A 82 -18.27 21.84 15.59
N ASP A 83 -19.07 22.27 16.57
CA ASP A 83 -20.54 22.26 16.49
C ASP A 83 -21.09 22.99 15.26
N THR A 84 -20.42 24.06 14.83
CA THR A 84 -20.81 24.79 13.60
C THR A 84 -20.69 23.90 12.36
N VAL A 85 -19.66 23.06 12.29
CA VAL A 85 -19.46 22.11 11.19
C VAL A 85 -20.51 21.01 11.26
N VAL A 86 -20.76 20.43 12.44
CA VAL A 86 -21.79 19.39 12.63
C VAL A 86 -23.17 19.92 12.25
N THR A 87 -23.55 21.11 12.73
CA THR A 87 -24.85 21.73 12.44
C THR A 87 -25.03 21.99 10.95
N ARG A 88 -23.98 22.50 10.27
CA ARG A 88 -24.01 22.70 8.81
C ARG A 88 -24.10 21.38 8.05
N PHE A 89 -23.43 20.35 8.53
CA PHE A 89 -23.49 19.02 7.95
C PHE A 89 -24.89 18.40 8.09
N ILE A 90 -25.50 18.47 9.29
CA ILE A 90 -26.88 18.04 9.53
C ILE A 90 -27.87 18.76 8.62
N GLN A 91 -27.71 20.09 8.44
CA GLN A 91 -28.54 20.86 7.50
C GLN A 91 -28.42 20.36 6.07
N SER A 92 -27.22 19.95 5.62
CA SER A 92 -27.08 19.38 4.27
C SER A 92 -27.87 18.10 4.08
N LEU A 93 -28.03 17.27 5.12
CA LEU A 93 -28.78 16.02 5.05
C LEU A 93 -30.30 16.22 4.83
N ASP A 94 -30.86 17.41 5.16
CA ASP A 94 -32.29 17.69 5.00
C ASP A 94 -32.75 17.60 3.53
N TRP A 95 -31.88 18.05 2.62
CA TRP A 95 -32.19 18.20 1.18
C TRP A 95 -31.30 17.33 0.28
N ASP A 96 -30.30 16.64 0.85
CA ASP A 96 -29.38 15.80 0.09
C ASP A 96 -29.97 14.41 -0.22
N THR A 97 -30.04 14.08 -1.51
CA THR A 97 -30.40 12.75 -2.01
C THR A 97 -29.19 11.83 -2.21
N ASP A 98 -27.98 12.40 -2.19
CA ASP A 98 -26.73 11.77 -2.60
C ASP A 98 -25.82 11.51 -1.39
N MET A 99 -26.43 11.23 -0.23
CA MET A 99 -25.70 10.76 0.94
C MET A 99 -24.99 9.45 0.59
N ASP A 100 -23.70 9.37 0.88
CA ASP A 100 -22.88 8.19 0.62
C ASP A 100 -22.04 7.86 1.86
N ILE A 101 -21.81 6.57 2.08
CA ILE A 101 -20.85 6.09 3.07
C ILE A 101 -19.75 5.37 2.30
N THR A 102 -18.52 5.81 2.51
CA THR A 102 -17.34 5.21 1.87
C THR A 102 -16.53 4.47 2.92
N PHE A 103 -16.32 3.18 2.68
CA PHE A 103 -15.44 2.33 3.48
C PHE A 103 -14.07 2.22 2.81
N THR A 104 -13.00 2.34 3.60
CA THR A 104 -11.62 2.26 3.11
C THR A 104 -10.77 1.30 3.96
N TRP A 105 -10.09 0.36 3.30
CA TRP A 105 -8.94 -0.36 3.84
C TRP A 105 -7.65 0.24 3.29
N VAL A 106 -6.67 0.45 4.16
CA VAL A 106 -5.28 0.71 3.77
C VAL A 106 -4.42 -0.41 4.34
N LEU A 107 -3.73 -1.14 3.46
CA LEU A 107 -2.91 -2.28 3.84
C LEU A 107 -1.46 -2.00 3.44
N ASN A 108 -0.53 -2.33 4.32
CA ASN A 108 0.90 -2.12 4.10
C ASN A 108 1.64 -3.46 4.11
N ARG A 109 2.62 -3.63 3.22
CA ARG A 109 3.46 -4.82 3.10
C ARG A 109 4.83 -4.46 2.53
N ASP A 110 5.80 -5.36 2.63
CA ASP A 110 7.18 -5.04 2.24
C ASP A 110 7.41 -4.89 0.74
N ARG A 111 6.54 -5.48 -0.08
CA ARG A 111 6.71 -5.61 -1.53
C ARG A 111 5.38 -5.47 -2.28
N PRO A 112 5.42 -5.09 -3.57
CA PRO A 112 6.61 -4.69 -4.32
C PRO A 112 7.09 -3.29 -3.91
N LYS A 113 8.37 -2.99 -4.12
CA LYS A 113 8.95 -1.69 -3.76
C LYS A 113 8.34 -0.56 -4.59
N GLY A 114 7.98 0.54 -3.92
CA GLY A 114 7.23 1.65 -4.50
C GLY A 114 5.71 1.43 -4.58
N LYS A 115 5.20 0.26 -4.14
CA LYS A 115 3.78 -0.04 -3.97
C LYS A 115 3.53 -0.90 -2.72
N GLU A 116 4.22 -0.56 -1.65
CA GLU A 116 4.13 -1.19 -0.34
C GLU A 116 2.73 -1.00 0.26
N THR A 117 2.18 0.20 0.10
CA THR A 117 0.83 0.55 0.56
C THR A 117 -0.17 0.37 -0.56
N VAL A 118 -1.25 -0.34 -0.26
CA VAL A 118 -2.35 -0.59 -1.17
C VAL A 118 -3.66 -0.16 -0.51
N LYS A 119 -4.55 0.47 -1.29
CA LYS A 119 -5.82 1.01 -0.80
C LYS A 119 -6.97 0.27 -1.47
N TYR A 120 -7.97 -0.14 -0.69
CA TYR A 120 -9.27 -0.56 -1.18
C TYR A 120 -10.31 0.44 -0.68
N GLU A 121 -11.22 0.85 -1.56
CA GLU A 121 -12.25 1.85 -1.27
C GLU A 121 -13.55 1.40 -1.94
N ARG A 122 -14.66 1.44 -1.18
CA ARG A 122 -16.00 1.08 -1.65
C ARG A 122 -17.01 2.08 -1.11
N SER A 123 -17.82 2.65 -2.01
CA SER A 123 -19.07 3.33 -1.64
C SER A 123 -20.16 2.27 -1.43
N VAL A 124 -20.92 2.43 -0.35
CA VAL A 124 -22.02 1.52 0.02
C VAL A 124 -23.18 1.68 -0.95
N ASP A 125 -23.86 0.59 -1.27
CA ASP A 125 -25.05 0.64 -2.13
C ASP A 125 -26.15 1.49 -1.45
N PRO A 126 -26.85 2.37 -2.17
CA PRO A 126 -27.94 3.16 -1.62
C PRO A 126 -29.03 2.36 -0.87
N LEU A 127 -29.23 1.08 -1.21
CA LEU A 127 -30.18 0.19 -0.53
C LEU A 127 -29.71 -0.26 0.87
N ASP A 128 -28.39 -0.28 1.07
CA ASP A 128 -27.73 -0.76 2.29
C ASP A 128 -27.32 0.39 3.23
N LEU A 129 -27.51 1.64 2.78
CA LEU A 129 -27.30 2.84 3.57
C LEU A 129 -28.35 2.97 4.69
N PRO A 130 -27.96 3.58 5.84
CA PRO A 130 -28.90 3.93 6.89
C PRO A 130 -29.87 5.01 6.41
N LYS A 131 -31.01 5.15 7.09
CA LYS A 131 -31.92 6.27 6.80
C LYS A 131 -31.25 7.57 7.21
N ARG A 132 -31.41 8.59 6.36
CA ARG A 132 -30.92 9.96 6.63
C ARG A 132 -31.41 10.50 7.98
N SER A 133 -32.66 10.22 8.35
CA SER A 133 -33.23 10.59 9.65
C SER A 133 -32.42 10.03 10.82
N ASP A 134 -31.95 8.80 10.71
CA ASP A 134 -31.25 8.11 11.79
C ASP A 134 -29.85 8.72 11.94
N VAL A 135 -29.16 8.98 10.82
CA VAL A 135 -27.88 9.69 10.81
C VAL A 135 -28.01 11.10 11.41
N GLN A 136 -29.07 11.83 11.08
CA GLN A 136 -29.34 13.15 11.67
C GLN A 136 -29.59 13.07 13.17
N MET A 137 -30.38 12.08 13.63
CA MET A 137 -30.64 11.87 15.06
C MET A 137 -29.36 11.52 15.82
N VAL A 138 -28.47 10.73 15.22
CA VAL A 138 -27.16 10.39 15.82
C VAL A 138 -26.26 11.60 15.93
N LEU A 139 -26.11 12.39 14.86
CA LEU A 139 -25.29 13.60 14.89
C LEU A 139 -25.85 14.69 15.82
N ASN A 140 -27.17 14.68 16.07
CA ASN A 140 -27.83 15.57 17.03
C ASN A 140 -27.81 15.02 18.47
N GLY A 141 -27.21 13.85 18.71
CA GLY A 141 -27.11 13.23 20.03
C GLY A 141 -28.44 12.67 20.57
N SER A 142 -29.43 12.44 19.71
CA SER A 142 -30.72 11.82 20.08
C SER A 142 -30.70 10.29 19.95
N MET A 143 -29.73 9.74 19.22
CA MET A 143 -29.47 8.31 19.06
C MET A 143 -27.97 8.05 19.17
N ASP A 144 -27.59 6.84 19.61
CA ASP A 144 -26.19 6.49 19.84
C ASP A 144 -25.52 5.84 18.62
N GLY A 145 -26.25 5.55 17.55
CA GLY A 145 -25.68 4.98 16.34
C GLY A 145 -26.69 4.51 15.31
N PHE A 146 -26.18 4.01 14.19
CA PHE A 146 -26.99 3.49 13.08
C PHE A 146 -26.33 2.26 12.46
N ARG A 147 -27.14 1.46 11.77
CA ARG A 147 -26.70 0.22 11.11
C ARG A 147 -26.40 0.47 9.64
N VAL A 148 -25.31 -0.10 9.16
CA VAL A 148 -24.98 -0.15 7.73
C VAL A 148 -24.86 -1.61 7.31
N HIS A 149 -25.63 -1.99 6.29
CA HIS A 149 -25.57 -3.32 5.71
C HIS A 149 -24.48 -3.38 4.62
N ASN A 150 -23.97 -4.58 4.34
CA ASN A 150 -23.11 -4.84 3.18
C ASN A 150 -22.01 -3.78 2.94
N LEU A 151 -21.34 -3.38 4.03
CA LEU A 151 -20.43 -2.24 4.04
C LEU A 151 -19.18 -2.53 3.19
N TYR A 152 -18.65 -3.74 3.30
CA TYR A 152 -17.50 -4.20 2.51
C TYR A 152 -17.44 -5.74 2.45
N PRO A 153 -16.78 -6.31 1.41
CA PRO A 153 -16.63 -7.76 1.28
C PRO A 153 -15.63 -8.32 2.29
N LYS A 154 -15.84 -9.55 2.77
CA LYS A 154 -14.98 -10.16 3.80
C LYS A 154 -13.62 -10.63 3.27
N PHE A 155 -13.55 -11.03 2.00
CA PHE A 155 -12.36 -11.64 1.39
C PHE A 155 -11.70 -10.71 0.36
N PHE A 156 -10.38 -10.56 0.49
CA PHE A 156 -9.55 -9.72 -0.38
C PHE A 156 -8.36 -10.48 -0.94
N ARG A 157 -8.04 -10.20 -2.20
CA ARG A 157 -6.79 -10.59 -2.85
C ARG A 157 -5.89 -9.38 -2.99
N VAL A 158 -4.66 -9.50 -2.50
CA VAL A 158 -3.62 -8.49 -2.65
C VAL A 158 -2.62 -8.99 -3.70
N THR A 159 -2.60 -8.32 -4.83
CA THR A 159 -1.85 -8.76 -6.01
C THR A 159 -0.38 -8.35 -5.95
N GLY A 160 0.51 -9.08 -6.61
CA GLY A 160 1.92 -8.71 -6.76
C GLY A 160 2.14 -7.40 -7.54
N SER A 161 1.13 -6.90 -8.27
CA SER A 161 1.18 -5.62 -9.00
C SER A 161 0.96 -4.38 -8.11
N GLY A 162 0.53 -4.57 -6.86
CA GLY A 162 0.25 -3.46 -5.93
C GLY A 162 -1.22 -3.05 -5.87
N ASP A 163 -2.14 -3.96 -6.17
CA ASP A 163 -3.59 -3.68 -6.13
C ASP A 163 -4.30 -4.61 -5.15
N VAL A 164 -5.40 -4.14 -4.55
CA VAL A 164 -6.32 -4.93 -3.71
C VAL A 164 -7.63 -5.10 -4.45
N ARG A 165 -8.15 -6.32 -4.46
CA ARG A 165 -9.44 -6.64 -5.10
C ARG A 165 -10.26 -7.55 -4.20
N SER A 166 -11.56 -7.37 -4.21
CA SER A 166 -12.50 -8.38 -3.71
C SER A 166 -12.67 -9.49 -4.74
N PHE A 167 -13.05 -10.69 -4.29
CA PHE A 167 -13.51 -11.76 -5.18
C PHE A 167 -14.92 -11.45 -5.68
N GLU A 168 -15.16 -11.65 -6.98
CA GLU A 168 -16.43 -11.33 -7.64
C GLU A 168 -17.58 -12.24 -7.18
N ASP A 169 -17.29 -13.53 -6.90
CA ASP A 169 -18.30 -14.54 -6.56
C ASP A 169 -18.60 -14.64 -5.05
N GLN A 170 -18.04 -13.76 -4.21
CA GLN A 170 -18.25 -13.86 -2.77
C GLN A 170 -19.58 -13.21 -2.35
N THR A 171 -20.31 -13.89 -1.47
CA THR A 171 -21.56 -13.37 -0.86
C THR A 171 -21.37 -12.92 0.59
N ASP A 172 -20.19 -13.15 1.15
CA ASP A 172 -19.88 -12.81 2.53
C ASP A 172 -19.49 -11.34 2.65
N GLU A 173 -20.51 -10.52 2.89
CA GLU A 173 -20.35 -9.11 3.20
C GLU A 173 -20.41 -8.83 4.70
N VAL A 174 -19.62 -7.85 5.15
CA VAL A 174 -19.60 -7.38 6.53
C VAL A 174 -20.62 -6.27 6.72
N SER A 175 -21.52 -6.45 7.67
CA SER A 175 -22.47 -5.42 8.13
C SER A 175 -22.11 -5.01 9.56
N ALA A 176 -22.34 -3.75 9.90
CA ALA A 176 -21.91 -3.22 11.19
C ALA A 176 -22.85 -2.16 11.75
N ASP A 177 -22.86 -2.08 13.08
CA ASP A 177 -23.41 -0.96 13.81
C ASP A 177 -22.29 0.07 14.04
N ILE A 178 -22.55 1.31 13.62
CA ILE A 178 -21.65 2.45 13.77
C ILE A 178 -22.20 3.32 14.89
N LEU A 179 -21.49 3.32 16.03
CA LEU A 179 -21.94 3.95 17.26
C LEU A 179 -21.06 5.17 17.57
N ILE A 180 -21.68 6.22 18.10
CA ILE A 180 -20.97 7.34 18.70
C ILE A 180 -21.03 7.20 20.22
N ASN A 181 -19.85 7.26 20.84
CA ASN A 181 -19.69 7.18 22.28
C ASN A 181 -19.35 8.56 22.85
N HIS A 182 -19.87 8.82 24.04
CA HIS A 182 -19.66 10.08 24.75
C HIS A 182 -19.21 9.78 26.18
N ALA A 183 -18.02 10.23 26.56
CA ALA A 183 -17.56 10.25 27.95
C ALA A 183 -16.96 11.61 28.30
N ASP A 184 -17.56 12.30 29.26
CA ASP A 184 -17.24 13.67 29.65
C ASP A 184 -17.22 14.62 28.44
N PHE A 185 -16.03 15.11 28.06
CA PHE A 185 -15.81 16.01 26.92
C PHE A 185 -15.13 15.30 25.73
N LYS A 186 -15.13 13.96 25.72
CA LYS A 186 -14.48 13.14 24.70
C LYS A 186 -15.53 12.32 23.96
N TRP A 187 -15.57 12.49 22.65
CA TRP A 187 -16.45 11.76 21.76
C TRP A 187 -15.59 10.91 20.83
N TRP A 188 -16.04 9.69 20.51
CA TRP A 188 -15.36 8.82 19.54
C TRP A 188 -16.38 7.88 18.90
N TRP A 189 -16.05 7.40 17.71
CA TRP A 189 -16.89 6.43 17.01
C TRP A 189 -16.37 5.02 17.25
N SER A 190 -17.29 4.08 17.23
CA SER A 190 -17.01 2.65 17.38
C SER A 190 -17.73 1.85 16.31
N PHE A 191 -17.07 0.79 15.89
CA PHE A 191 -17.52 -0.14 14.88
C PHE A 191 -17.78 -1.49 15.55
N HIS A 192 -19.02 -1.96 15.47
CA HIS A 192 -19.38 -3.29 15.96
C HIS A 192 -19.87 -4.16 14.81
N ASN A 193 -19.11 -5.22 14.53
CA ASN A 193 -19.46 -6.18 13.49
C ASN A 193 -20.65 -7.06 13.94
N LEU A 194 -21.71 -7.11 13.14
CA LEU A 194 -22.94 -7.86 13.47
C LEU A 194 -22.75 -9.38 13.48
N LYS A 195 -21.74 -9.89 12.78
CA LYS A 195 -21.42 -11.33 12.69
C LYS A 195 -20.09 -11.66 13.37
N ALA A 196 -19.62 -10.81 14.30
CA ALA A 196 -18.35 -11.00 15.01
C ALA A 196 -18.28 -12.36 15.74
N SER A 197 -19.36 -12.72 16.44
CA SER A 197 -19.43 -13.90 17.31
C SER A 197 -19.65 -15.22 16.59
N GLU A 198 -20.09 -15.21 15.34
CA GLU A 198 -20.51 -16.43 14.64
C GLU A 198 -19.40 -17.10 13.82
N ASN A 199 -18.28 -16.42 13.52
CA ASN A 199 -17.40 -16.92 12.44
C ASN A 199 -15.89 -16.88 12.67
N ILE A 200 -15.37 -16.18 13.68
CA ILE A 200 -13.91 -16.06 13.85
C ILE A 200 -13.56 -15.94 15.34
N SER A 201 -13.46 -17.08 16.03
CA SER A 201 -12.92 -17.12 17.40
C SER A 201 -11.49 -16.58 17.51
N ALA A 202 -10.78 -16.43 16.40
CA ALA A 202 -9.42 -15.90 16.38
C ALA A 202 -9.32 -14.39 16.71
N CYS A 203 -10.39 -13.60 16.55
CA CYS A 203 -10.38 -12.16 16.85
C CYS A 203 -10.78 -11.84 18.32
N GLU A 204 -10.36 -12.65 19.30
CA GLU A 204 -10.77 -12.45 20.70
C GLU A 204 -10.40 -11.05 21.21
N GLY A 205 -11.41 -10.29 21.66
CA GLY A 205 -11.22 -8.91 22.17
C GLY A 205 -11.10 -7.83 21.09
N MET A 206 -11.34 -8.16 19.82
CA MET A 206 -11.32 -7.23 18.69
C MET A 206 -12.62 -7.33 17.88
N ASP A 207 -13.68 -6.67 18.37
CA ASP A 207 -15.02 -6.69 17.76
C ASP A 207 -15.20 -5.70 16.59
N GLY A 208 -14.09 -5.12 16.11
CA GLY A 208 -14.07 -4.13 15.05
C GLY A 208 -14.14 -4.72 13.65
N PRO A 209 -13.65 -3.97 12.64
CA PRO A 209 -13.56 -4.46 11.28
C PRO A 209 -12.65 -5.69 11.16
N VAL A 210 -13.11 -6.68 10.40
CA VAL A 210 -12.37 -7.91 10.11
C VAL A 210 -12.25 -8.12 8.60
N ALA A 211 -11.13 -8.69 8.14
CA ALA A 211 -10.91 -9.03 6.74
C ALA A 211 -10.03 -10.27 6.61
N ILE A 212 -10.34 -11.15 5.66
CA ILE A 212 -9.48 -12.27 5.26
C ILE A 212 -8.75 -11.87 4.00
N ILE A 213 -7.42 -11.87 4.07
CA ILE A 213 -6.54 -11.36 3.04
C ILE A 213 -5.69 -12.51 2.50
N MET A 214 -5.69 -12.64 1.19
CA MET A 214 -4.84 -13.57 0.44
C MET A 214 -3.81 -12.75 -0.32
N SER A 215 -2.56 -12.81 0.13
CA SER A 215 -1.48 -12.04 -0.48
C SER A 215 -0.73 -12.89 -1.49
N GLU A 216 -0.55 -12.38 -2.70
CA GLU A 216 0.29 -13.04 -3.69
C GLU A 216 1.76 -13.02 -3.27
N GLU A 217 2.40 -14.18 -3.39
CA GLU A 217 3.84 -14.31 -3.21
C GLU A 217 4.60 -13.43 -4.21
N THR A 218 5.78 -12.98 -3.81
CA THR A 218 6.63 -12.11 -4.64
C THR A 218 7.95 -12.78 -4.95
N PRO A 219 8.60 -12.44 -6.08
CA PRO A 219 9.91 -13.01 -6.39
C PRO A 219 10.93 -12.59 -5.32
N PRO A 220 11.91 -13.45 -5.01
CA PRO A 220 12.94 -13.15 -4.03
C PRO A 220 13.78 -11.94 -4.45
N PRO A 221 14.37 -11.20 -3.50
CA PRO A 221 15.13 -9.98 -3.79
C PRO A 221 16.27 -10.19 -4.80
N VAL A 222 16.84 -11.41 -4.82
CA VAL A 222 17.96 -11.79 -5.69
C VAL A 222 17.63 -11.62 -7.18
N GLY A 223 16.39 -11.87 -7.60
CA GLY A 223 15.99 -11.70 -9.01
C GLY A 223 16.14 -10.25 -9.50
N ARG A 224 15.91 -9.26 -8.62
CA ARG A 224 16.15 -7.85 -8.94
C ARG A 224 17.63 -7.52 -9.04
N PHE A 225 18.48 -8.12 -8.18
CA PHE A 225 19.93 -7.96 -8.27
C PHE A 225 20.49 -8.53 -9.58
N ILE A 226 20.05 -9.71 -9.99
CA ILE A 226 20.46 -10.30 -11.28
C ILE A 226 19.97 -9.42 -12.43
N ARG A 227 18.71 -8.94 -12.39
CA ARG A 227 18.20 -8.01 -13.39
C ARG A 227 19.02 -6.72 -13.43
N LEU A 228 19.42 -6.15 -12.30
CA LEU A 228 20.28 -4.95 -12.25
C LEU A 228 21.64 -5.17 -12.93
N GLN A 229 22.24 -6.35 -12.79
CA GLN A 229 23.51 -6.67 -13.47
C GLN A 229 23.35 -6.82 -14.99
N CYS A 230 22.17 -7.22 -15.46
CA CYS A 230 21.89 -7.39 -16.89
C CYS A 230 21.15 -6.20 -17.53
N SER A 231 20.57 -5.31 -16.73
CA SER A 231 19.85 -4.12 -17.20
C SER A 231 20.86 -3.04 -17.57
N ASP A 232 20.58 -2.30 -18.63
CA ASP A 232 21.40 -1.19 -19.11
C ASP A 232 22.85 -1.53 -19.46
N LEU A 233 23.20 -2.82 -19.63
CA LEU A 233 24.48 -3.24 -20.22
C LEU A 233 24.76 -2.49 -21.54
N ARG A 234 23.73 -2.34 -22.39
CA ARG A 234 23.83 -1.58 -23.65
C ARG A 234 24.26 -0.12 -23.46
N MET A 235 23.89 0.50 -22.34
CA MET A 235 24.21 1.90 -22.02
C MET A 235 25.66 2.02 -21.52
N ARG A 236 26.25 0.93 -21.04
CA ARG A 236 27.65 0.84 -20.57
C ARG A 236 28.63 0.48 -21.68
N ILE A 237 28.18 -0.17 -22.76
CA ILE A 237 29.03 -0.58 -23.90
C ILE A 237 29.99 0.52 -24.38
N PRO A 238 29.57 1.80 -24.58
CA PRO A 238 30.46 2.84 -25.10
C PRO A 238 31.62 3.22 -24.16
N TYR A 239 31.54 2.85 -22.88
CA TYR A 239 32.52 3.22 -21.85
C TYR A 239 33.34 2.03 -21.36
N GLU A 240 32.87 0.81 -21.59
CA GLU A 240 33.54 -0.43 -21.13
C GLU A 240 34.27 -1.15 -22.25
N ASN A 241 33.76 -1.10 -23.49
CA ASN A 241 34.35 -1.80 -24.64
C ASN A 241 35.17 -0.82 -25.49
N LEU A 242 36.28 -0.34 -24.94
CA LEU A 242 37.18 0.60 -25.59
C LEU A 242 38.44 -0.14 -26.11
N PRO A 243 38.94 0.14 -27.33
CA PRO A 243 40.08 -0.59 -27.91
C PRO A 243 41.42 -0.39 -27.18
N SER A 244 41.75 0.83 -26.77
CA SER A 244 42.86 1.17 -25.88
C SER A 244 42.46 2.31 -24.96
N CYS A 245 42.95 2.32 -23.72
CA CYS A 245 42.69 3.38 -22.74
C CYS A 245 43.94 4.20 -22.41
N ASP A 246 45.07 3.97 -23.06
CA ASP A 246 46.38 4.48 -22.63
C ASP A 246 46.43 6.01 -22.59
N ARG A 247 45.83 6.68 -23.60
CA ARG A 247 45.73 8.14 -23.64
C ARG A 247 44.83 8.71 -22.55
N LEU A 248 43.76 8.01 -22.18
CA LEU A 248 42.87 8.43 -21.09
C LEU A 248 43.54 8.21 -19.73
N ILE A 249 44.32 7.14 -19.59
CA ILE A 249 45.12 6.85 -18.39
C ILE A 249 46.18 7.93 -18.20
N ALA A 250 46.90 8.31 -19.26
CA ALA A 250 47.90 9.38 -19.21
C ALA A 250 47.29 10.72 -18.72
N ILE A 251 46.12 11.11 -19.25
CA ILE A 251 45.41 12.31 -18.77
C ILE A 251 45.03 12.19 -17.29
N CYS A 252 44.60 11.00 -16.83
CA CYS A 252 44.31 10.77 -15.43
C CYS A 252 45.57 10.88 -14.56
N GLU A 253 46.69 10.32 -15.01
CA GLU A 253 47.99 10.37 -14.32
C GLU A 253 48.52 11.80 -14.21
N ASP A 254 48.46 12.58 -15.29
CA ASP A 254 48.82 14.00 -15.31
C ASP A 254 47.93 14.81 -14.35
N LEU A 255 46.64 14.48 -14.28
CA LEU A 255 45.70 15.11 -13.35
C LEU A 255 46.04 14.78 -11.89
N TYR A 256 46.43 13.53 -11.60
CA TYR A 256 46.93 13.14 -10.29
C TYR A 256 48.25 13.85 -9.93
N ALA A 257 49.16 13.99 -10.89
CA ALA A 257 50.44 14.69 -10.70
C ALA A 257 50.23 16.19 -10.41
N ALA A 258 49.43 16.88 -11.22
CA ALA A 258 49.10 18.30 -11.01
C ALA A 258 48.44 18.56 -9.64
N ARG A 259 47.57 17.63 -9.19
CA ARG A 259 46.98 17.69 -7.85
C ARG A 259 48.01 17.49 -6.74
N ALA A 260 48.98 16.60 -6.93
CA ALA A 260 50.03 16.34 -5.94
C ALA A 260 51.00 17.53 -5.79
N GLU A 261 51.25 18.26 -6.88
CA GLU A 261 52.13 19.44 -6.91
C GLU A 261 51.40 20.74 -6.53
N GLY A 262 50.07 20.72 -6.45
CA GLY A 262 49.25 21.88 -6.10
C GLY A 262 49.02 22.85 -7.26
N GLU A 263 49.26 22.42 -8.50
CA GLU A 263 49.05 23.23 -9.71
C GLU A 263 47.57 23.21 -10.16
N LEU A 264 46.72 23.88 -9.38
CA LEU A 264 45.26 23.87 -9.56
C LEU A 264 44.79 24.31 -10.96
N GLY A 265 45.51 25.22 -11.62
CA GLY A 265 45.16 25.68 -12.96
C GLY A 265 45.32 24.59 -14.02
N VAL A 266 46.35 23.74 -13.90
CA VAL A 266 46.59 22.61 -14.81
C VAL A 266 45.58 21.49 -14.51
N GLU A 267 45.31 21.22 -13.23
CA GLU A 267 44.30 20.26 -12.80
C GLU A 267 42.91 20.59 -13.39
N GLU A 268 42.48 21.86 -13.32
CA GLU A 268 41.18 22.29 -13.85
C GLU A 268 41.10 22.07 -15.38
N VAL A 269 42.16 22.39 -16.11
CA VAL A 269 42.21 22.19 -17.57
C VAL A 269 42.13 20.71 -17.93
N LEU A 270 42.87 19.84 -17.24
CA LEU A 270 42.84 18.39 -17.46
C LEU A 270 41.48 17.78 -17.09
N TYR A 271 40.86 18.24 -15.99
CA TYR A 271 39.52 17.80 -15.58
C TYR A 271 38.47 18.13 -16.66
N TRP A 272 38.43 19.37 -17.14
CA TRP A 272 37.48 19.77 -18.18
C TRP A 272 37.75 19.07 -19.50
N THR A 273 39.01 18.74 -19.80
CA THR A 273 39.37 17.93 -20.97
C THR A 273 38.75 16.54 -20.87
N LEU A 274 38.89 15.88 -19.72
CA LEU A 274 38.30 14.56 -19.47
C LEU A 274 36.77 14.58 -19.54
N VAL A 275 36.12 15.59 -18.95
CA VAL A 275 34.66 15.79 -19.05
C VAL A 275 34.21 15.97 -20.50
N LYS A 276 34.94 16.76 -21.31
CA LYS A 276 34.62 16.95 -22.74
C LYS A 276 34.71 15.65 -23.53
N ILE A 277 35.71 14.82 -23.23
CA ILE A 277 35.87 13.50 -23.86
C ILE A 277 34.69 12.59 -23.51
N TYR A 278 34.36 12.44 -22.22
CA TYR A 278 33.25 11.57 -21.78
C TYR A 278 31.85 12.09 -22.16
N ARG A 279 31.70 13.39 -22.48
CA ARG A 279 30.44 13.96 -22.99
C ARG A 279 30.22 13.75 -24.49
N SER A 280 31.26 13.36 -25.25
CA SER A 280 31.17 13.18 -26.69
C SER A 280 31.64 11.78 -27.09
N PRO A 281 30.72 10.87 -27.50
CA PRO A 281 31.09 9.52 -27.92
C PRO A 281 32.12 9.48 -29.05
N HIS A 282 32.07 10.47 -29.95
CA HIS A 282 33.04 10.60 -31.02
C HIS A 282 34.45 10.91 -30.49
N MET A 283 34.57 11.84 -29.53
CA MET A 283 35.86 12.15 -28.90
C MET A 283 36.38 10.95 -28.12
N LEU A 284 35.51 10.26 -27.38
CA LEU A 284 35.89 9.07 -26.62
C LEU A 284 36.46 7.98 -27.54
N LEU A 285 35.83 7.74 -28.69
CA LEU A 285 36.34 6.79 -29.69
C LEU A 285 37.68 7.21 -30.29
N GLU A 286 37.86 8.49 -30.63
CA GLU A 286 39.14 9.01 -31.14
C GLU A 286 40.29 8.83 -30.15
N TYR A 287 40.02 9.08 -28.86
CA TYR A 287 41.01 8.95 -27.78
C TYR A 287 41.31 7.49 -27.40
N THR A 288 40.52 6.54 -27.89
CA THR A 288 40.62 5.11 -27.52
C THR A 288 40.93 4.21 -28.71
N LYS A 289 41.31 4.78 -29.86
CA LYS A 289 41.77 4.01 -31.03
C LYS A 289 43.09 3.30 -30.72
N LEU A 290 43.28 2.15 -31.34
CA LEU A 290 44.58 1.48 -31.40
C LEU A 290 45.52 2.30 -32.27
N ASP A 291 46.67 2.67 -31.74
CA ASP A 291 47.76 3.21 -32.53
C ASP A 291 48.38 2.06 -33.32
N TYR A 292 48.04 1.98 -34.62
CA TYR A 292 48.56 0.93 -35.51
C TYR A 292 50.00 1.18 -35.99
N ASP A 293 50.66 2.21 -35.47
CA ASP A 293 52.04 2.57 -35.79
C ASP A 293 52.89 2.62 -34.51
N ALA A 294 53.39 1.45 -34.09
CA ALA A 294 54.55 1.29 -33.21
C ALA A 294 55.30 -0.01 -33.58
#